data_AF-A0A496W1D9-F1
#
_entry.id   AF-A0A496W1D9-F1
#
_cell.length_a   1.000
_cell.length_b   1.000
_cell.length_c   1.000
_cell.angle_alpha   90.00
_cell.angle_beta   90.00
_cell.angle_gamma   90.00
#
_symmetry.space_group_name_H-M   'P 1'
#
loop_
_entity.id
_entity.type
_entity.pdbx_description
1 polymer ?
#
loop_
_entity_poly.entity_id
_entity_poly.type
_entity_poly.pdbx_seq_one_letter_code
_entity_poly.pdbx_strand_id
1 'polypeptide(L)'
;MMPPLLIIASGMITYAGIKWYRRSKTSTVDEDVLTPKSKTEHIVPDNQQLSEASYAINTVHQDFTVASISFALATAGSFFYSFPLSLASMFGVSYNTTPIWQKGYESVVERKQLNGPVAYSVLVGSFLLTNHYFMAALINWLFYLSKRFLFLFKDSFQKGLIGFLVATEPPDSVWLLKDGVEIEASVDSLKAGDIIVVNAGKMIPVDGFITEGTALIDQTLLTGEADSSPLEKKAGAHVFAFTYVLSGQIYIKVKKWGTETYAAKMAAMYS
;
A
#
# COMPACT_ATOMS: atom_id res chain seq x y z
N MET A 1 -7.13 -24.26 -40.38
CA MET A 1 -8.07 -23.13 -40.51
C MET A 1 -9.12 -23.28 -39.42
N MET A 2 -9.11 -22.41 -38.41
CA MET A 2 -10.12 -22.43 -37.33
C MET A 2 -11.47 -21.94 -37.86
N PRO A 3 -12.61 -22.49 -37.41
CA PRO A 3 -13.91 -22.00 -37.81
C PRO A 3 -14.17 -20.61 -37.20
N PRO A 4 -14.62 -19.62 -37.99
CA PRO A 4 -14.81 -18.23 -37.56
C PRO A 4 -15.81 -18.04 -36.40
N LEU A 5 -16.61 -19.07 -36.09
CA LEU A 5 -17.57 -19.07 -34.98
C LEU A 5 -16.92 -18.96 -33.58
N LEU A 6 -15.69 -19.46 -33.39
CA LEU A 6 -15.05 -19.46 -32.06
C LEU A 6 -14.53 -18.07 -31.63
N ILE A 7 -14.10 -17.25 -32.58
CA ILE A 7 -13.63 -15.87 -32.33
C ILE A 7 -14.82 -14.97 -31.95
N ILE A 8 -15.97 -15.20 -32.58
CA ILE A 8 -17.20 -14.47 -32.27
C ILE A 8 -17.73 -14.88 -30.88
N ALA A 9 -17.63 -16.16 -30.54
CA ALA A 9 -18.02 -16.67 -29.22
C ALA A 9 -17.14 -16.10 -28.09
N SER A 10 -15.82 -16.02 -28.26
CA SER A 10 -14.93 -15.46 -27.23
C SER A 10 -15.18 -13.96 -27.00
N GLY A 11 -15.35 -13.18 -28.08
CA GLY A 11 -15.69 -11.76 -27.99
C GLY A 11 -17.05 -11.50 -27.32
N MET A 12 -18.06 -12.34 -27.60
CA MET A 12 -19.37 -12.25 -26.94
C MET A 12 -19.30 -12.59 -25.45
N ILE A 13 -18.46 -13.57 -25.06
CA ILE A 13 -18.26 -13.94 -23.65
C ILE A 13 -17.53 -12.82 -22.91
N THR A 14 -16.49 -12.22 -23.51
CA THR A 14 -15.81 -11.03 -22.96
C THR A 14 -16.76 -9.85 -22.80
N TYR A 15 -17.59 -9.58 -23.81
CA TYR A 15 -18.58 -8.50 -23.75
C TYR A 15 -19.67 -8.75 -22.69
N ALA A 16 -20.16 -9.99 -22.58
CA ALA A 16 -21.15 -10.37 -21.56
C ALA A 16 -20.57 -10.28 -20.15
N GLY A 17 -19.31 -10.69 -19.94
CA GLY A 17 -18.59 -10.54 -18.68
C GLY A 17 -18.44 -9.08 -18.26
N ILE A 18 -18.01 -8.21 -19.18
CA ILE A 18 -17.89 -6.76 -18.94
C ILE A 18 -19.24 -6.13 -18.61
N LYS A 19 -20.29 -6.49 -19.37
CA LYS A 19 -21.65 -5.95 -19.17
C LYS A 19 -22.30 -6.43 -17.86
N TRP A 20 -22.05 -7.67 -17.46
CA TRP A 20 -22.54 -8.23 -16.20
C TRP A 20 -21.79 -7.64 -15.00
N TYR A 21 -20.47 -7.50 -15.09
CA TYR A 21 -19.63 -6.83 -14.08
C TYR A 21 -20.03 -5.37 -13.87
N ARG A 22 -20.30 -4.63 -14.94
CA ARG A 22 -20.77 -3.23 -14.87
C ARG A 22 -22.16 -3.09 -14.24
N ARG A 23 -22.99 -4.14 -14.30
CA ARG A 23 -24.30 -4.18 -13.63
C ARG A 23 -24.21 -4.57 -12.15
N SER A 24 -23.18 -5.31 -11.75
CA SER A 24 -23.05 -5.78 -10.37
C SER A 24 -22.24 -4.85 -9.47
N LYS A 25 -21.48 -3.90 -10.02
CA LYS A 25 -20.55 -3.07 -9.24
C LYS A 25 -20.68 -1.58 -9.54
N THR A 26 -21.76 -0.96 -9.08
CA THR A 26 -21.93 0.52 -9.04
C THR A 26 -21.28 1.17 -7.80
N SER A 27 -20.30 0.48 -7.19
CA SER A 27 -19.55 0.99 -6.02
C SER A 27 -18.16 0.35 -6.01
N THR A 28 -17.32 0.65 -7.00
CA THR A 28 -15.89 0.37 -6.88
C THR A 28 -15.21 1.60 -6.33
N VAL A 29 -14.75 1.47 -5.09
CA VAL A 29 -13.73 2.29 -4.46
C VAL A 29 -12.54 2.42 -5.41
N ASP A 30 -12.16 3.66 -5.69
CA ASP A 30 -11.00 4.04 -6.50
C ASP A 30 -9.74 3.33 -5.98
N GLU A 31 -8.94 2.78 -6.89
CA GLU A 31 -7.62 2.23 -6.56
C GLU A 31 -6.59 3.32 -6.18
N ASP A 32 -6.99 4.60 -6.22
CA ASP A 32 -6.26 5.71 -5.57
C ASP A 32 -6.13 5.50 -4.05
N VAL A 33 -6.82 4.52 -3.43
CA VAL A 33 -6.63 4.15 -2.01
C VAL A 33 -5.27 3.49 -1.73
N LEU A 34 -4.53 3.04 -2.75
CA LEU A 34 -3.14 2.58 -2.60
C LEU A 34 -2.09 3.70 -2.79
N THR A 35 -2.53 4.92 -3.06
CA THR A 35 -1.69 6.12 -2.98
C THR A 35 -2.31 7.07 -1.96
N PRO A 36 -1.78 7.18 -0.73
CA PRO A 36 -2.31 8.14 0.21
C PRO A 36 -2.01 9.55 -0.35
N LYS A 37 -3.04 10.20 -0.90
CA LYS A 37 -3.01 11.67 -1.03
C LYS A 37 -2.84 12.21 0.37
N SER A 38 -1.66 12.78 0.60
CA SER A 38 -1.32 13.63 1.72
C SER A 38 -2.47 14.61 2.04
N LYS A 39 -3.31 14.23 2.99
CA LYS A 39 -4.14 15.14 3.77
C LYS A 39 -4.31 14.54 5.16
N THR A 40 -3.53 15.10 6.06
CA THR A 40 -3.48 14.80 7.48
C THR A 40 -4.76 15.31 8.15
N GLU A 41 -5.76 14.45 8.38
CA GLU A 41 -6.75 14.62 9.46
C GLU A 41 -7.61 13.35 9.65
N HIS A 42 -7.79 12.96 10.92
CA HIS A 42 -8.45 11.75 11.48
C HIS A 42 -7.65 10.44 11.48
N ILE A 43 -7.18 10.05 12.68
CA ILE A 43 -6.33 8.88 12.97
C ILE A 43 -7.11 7.76 13.70
N VAL A 44 -8.43 7.89 13.84
CA VAL A 44 -9.29 6.74 14.13
C VAL A 44 -9.89 6.33 12.79
N PRO A 45 -9.53 5.16 12.22
CA PRO A 45 -10.16 4.71 11.00
C PRO A 45 -11.65 4.56 11.27
N ASP A 46 -12.46 5.30 10.52
CA ASP A 46 -13.92 5.24 10.63
C ASP A 46 -14.38 3.78 10.46
N ASN A 47 -15.51 3.39 11.06
CA ASN A 47 -16.06 2.02 10.91
C ASN A 47 -16.21 1.64 9.43
N GLN A 48 -16.43 2.64 8.58
CA GLN A 48 -16.44 2.50 7.13
C GLN A 48 -15.06 2.13 6.56
N GLN A 49 -13.97 2.75 7.02
CA GLN A 49 -12.60 2.43 6.60
C GLN A 49 -12.14 1.04 7.09
N LEU A 50 -12.54 0.65 8.31
CA LEU A 50 -12.28 -0.70 8.84
C LEU A 50 -13.06 -1.78 8.07
N SER A 51 -14.28 -1.47 7.63
CA SER A 51 -15.09 -2.32 6.76
C SER A 51 -14.48 -2.43 5.36
N GLU A 52 -14.01 -1.34 4.78
CA GLU A 52 -13.36 -1.29 3.47
C GLU A 52 -12.04 -2.06 3.44
N ALA A 53 -11.20 -1.92 4.48
CA ALA A 53 -9.98 -2.71 4.63
C ALA A 53 -10.29 -4.21 4.77
N SER A 54 -11.25 -4.58 5.62
CA SER A 54 -11.69 -5.98 5.77
C SER A 54 -12.29 -6.54 4.49
N TYR A 55 -13.00 -5.72 3.72
CA TYR A 55 -13.54 -6.07 2.41
C TYR A 55 -12.41 -6.32 1.40
N ALA A 56 -11.40 -5.45 1.35
CA ALA A 56 -10.22 -5.63 0.50
C ALA A 56 -9.48 -6.95 0.81
N ILE A 57 -9.30 -7.27 2.10
CA ILE A 57 -8.69 -8.53 2.54
C ILE A 57 -9.48 -9.75 2.05
N ASN A 58 -10.80 -9.72 2.24
CA ASN A 58 -11.65 -10.82 1.84
C ASN A 58 -11.65 -11.01 0.31
N THR A 59 -11.63 -9.92 -0.45
CA THR A 59 -11.53 -10.00 -1.92
C THR A 59 -10.23 -10.64 -2.40
N VAL A 60 -9.08 -10.35 -1.76
CA VAL A 60 -7.80 -10.99 -2.13
C VAL A 60 -7.85 -12.50 -1.88
N HIS A 61 -8.43 -12.95 -0.77
CA HIS A 61 -8.59 -14.38 -0.47
C HIS A 61 -9.55 -15.08 -1.44
N GLN A 62 -10.67 -14.44 -1.77
CA GLN A 62 -11.64 -14.97 -2.73
C GLN A 62 -11.03 -15.08 -4.13
N ASP A 63 -10.36 -14.03 -4.61
CA ASP A 63 -9.71 -14.02 -5.91
C ASP A 63 -8.61 -15.09 -6.00
N PHE A 64 -7.81 -15.25 -4.94
CA PHE A 64 -6.79 -16.31 -4.87
C PHE A 64 -7.41 -17.71 -4.91
N THR A 65 -8.55 -17.91 -4.25
CA THR A 65 -9.26 -19.20 -4.26
C THR A 65 -9.79 -19.52 -5.66
N VAL A 66 -10.42 -18.54 -6.33
CA VAL A 66 -10.88 -18.69 -7.71
C VAL A 66 -9.72 -18.93 -8.67
N ALA A 67 -8.58 -18.25 -8.47
CA ALA A 67 -7.37 -18.48 -9.26
C ALA A 67 -6.85 -19.91 -9.09
N SER A 68 -6.84 -20.41 -7.85
CA SER A 68 -6.36 -21.76 -7.52
C SER A 68 -7.26 -22.85 -8.12
N ILE A 69 -8.58 -22.68 -8.04
CA ILE A 69 -9.56 -23.58 -8.67
C ILE A 69 -9.39 -23.57 -10.20
N SER A 70 -9.25 -22.38 -10.79
CA SER A 70 -9.04 -22.23 -12.24
C SER A 70 -7.75 -22.91 -12.69
N PHE A 71 -6.67 -22.76 -11.93
CA PHE A 71 -5.40 -23.42 -12.20
C PHE A 71 -5.48 -24.94 -12.08
N ALA A 72 -6.17 -25.46 -11.05
CA ALA A 72 -6.41 -26.89 -10.90
C ALA A 72 -7.21 -27.47 -12.07
N LEU A 73 -8.27 -26.78 -12.50
CA LEU A 73 -9.08 -27.17 -13.67
C LEU A 73 -8.28 -27.13 -14.98
N ALA A 74 -7.47 -26.09 -15.18
CA ALA A 74 -6.63 -25.97 -16.38
C ALA A 74 -5.55 -27.06 -16.43
N THR A 75 -4.96 -27.39 -15.28
CA THR A 75 -3.98 -28.48 -15.16
C THR A 75 -4.64 -29.82 -15.48
N ALA A 76 -5.77 -30.13 -14.83
CA ALA A 76 -6.53 -31.36 -15.12
C ALA A 76 -6.96 -31.44 -16.59
N GLY A 77 -7.45 -30.35 -17.18
CA GLY A 77 -7.81 -30.27 -18.60
C GLY A 77 -6.63 -30.53 -19.54
N SER A 78 -5.43 -30.07 -19.18
CA SER A 78 -4.20 -30.31 -19.95
C SER A 78 -3.70 -31.75 -19.84
N PHE A 79 -3.76 -32.38 -18.66
CA PHE A 79 -3.27 -33.75 -18.45
C PHE A 79 -4.21 -34.82 -18.99
N PHE A 80 -5.53 -34.63 -18.84
CA PHE A 80 -6.54 -35.58 -19.29
C PHE A 80 -7.06 -35.29 -20.72
N TYR A 81 -6.40 -34.38 -21.46
CA TYR A 81 -6.81 -33.89 -22.80
C TYR A 81 -8.31 -33.55 -22.89
N SER A 82 -8.89 -33.10 -21.77
CA SER A 82 -10.31 -32.89 -21.64
C SER A 82 -10.63 -31.44 -21.97
N PHE A 83 -10.93 -31.20 -23.25
CA PHE A 83 -11.39 -29.91 -23.78
C PHE A 83 -12.42 -29.16 -22.89
N PRO A 84 -13.47 -29.81 -22.32
CA PRO A 84 -14.45 -29.10 -21.50
C PRO A 84 -13.88 -28.55 -20.17
N LEU A 85 -12.90 -29.22 -19.57
CA LEU A 85 -12.28 -28.78 -18.31
C LEU A 85 -11.38 -27.55 -18.52
N SER A 86 -10.61 -27.56 -19.61
CA SER A 86 -9.79 -26.42 -20.00
C SER A 86 -10.65 -25.19 -20.30
N LEU A 87 -11.81 -25.37 -20.94
CA LEU A 87 -12.75 -24.28 -21.19
C LEU A 87 -13.40 -23.76 -19.89
N ALA A 88 -13.66 -24.63 -18.91
CA ALA A 88 -14.17 -24.21 -17.60
C ALA A 88 -13.20 -23.26 -16.89
N SER A 89 -11.89 -23.51 -16.98
CA SER A 89 -10.85 -22.64 -16.38
C SER A 89 -10.84 -21.21 -16.95
N MET A 90 -11.22 -21.05 -18.22
CA MET A 90 -11.31 -19.75 -18.88
C MET A 90 -12.29 -18.81 -18.17
N PHE A 91 -13.41 -19.33 -17.68
CA PHE A 91 -14.42 -18.52 -16.98
C PHE A 91 -13.86 -17.95 -15.66
N GLY A 92 -13.15 -18.77 -14.89
CA GLY A 92 -12.54 -18.33 -13.64
C GLY A 92 -11.39 -17.34 -13.85
N VAL A 93 -10.54 -17.55 -14.87
CA VAL A 93 -9.50 -16.57 -15.25
C VAL A 93 -10.12 -15.26 -15.71
N SER A 94 -11.19 -15.30 -16.50
CA SER A 94 -11.88 -14.10 -16.99
C SER A 94 -12.52 -13.30 -15.86
N TYR A 95 -13.15 -13.98 -14.89
CA TYR A 95 -13.72 -13.34 -13.70
C TYR A 95 -12.65 -12.56 -12.91
N ASN A 96 -11.52 -13.21 -12.60
CA ASN A 96 -10.41 -12.57 -11.87
C ASN A 96 -9.75 -11.43 -12.67
N THR A 97 -9.63 -11.61 -13.98
CA THR A 97 -8.86 -10.68 -14.83
C THR A 97 -9.65 -9.43 -15.24
N THR A 98 -10.98 -9.49 -15.21
CA THR A 98 -11.87 -8.35 -15.55
C THR A 98 -11.46 -7.01 -14.89
N PRO A 99 -11.26 -6.92 -13.56
CA PRO A 99 -10.84 -5.67 -12.93
C PRO A 99 -9.45 -5.18 -13.40
N ILE A 100 -8.54 -6.10 -13.72
CA ILE A 100 -7.19 -5.75 -14.16
C ILE A 100 -7.22 -5.20 -15.60
N TRP A 101 -8.06 -5.77 -16.46
CA TRP A 101 -8.27 -5.27 -17.82
C TRP A 101 -8.87 -3.87 -17.83
N GLN A 102 -9.79 -3.55 -16.90
CA GLN A 102 -10.32 -2.21 -16.75
C GLN A 102 -9.21 -1.21 -16.39
N LYS A 103 -8.38 -1.55 -15.39
CA LYS A 103 -7.24 -0.72 -14.97
C LYS A 103 -6.19 -0.56 -16.05
N GLY A 104 -5.95 -1.63 -16.81
CA GLY A 104 -5.08 -1.60 -17.98
C GLY A 104 -5.60 -0.65 -19.06
N TYR A 105 -6.91 -0.70 -19.34
CA TYR A 105 -7.56 0.20 -20.29
C TYR A 105 -7.48 1.68 -19.84
N GLU A 106 -7.84 1.98 -18.59
CA GLU A 106 -7.75 3.32 -18.01
C GLU A 106 -6.30 3.85 -18.03
N SER A 107 -5.32 2.99 -17.69
CA SER A 107 -3.89 3.36 -17.73
C SER A 107 -3.40 3.75 -19.12
N VAL A 108 -3.85 3.05 -20.17
CA VAL A 108 -3.43 3.31 -21.55
C VAL A 108 -4.18 4.50 -22.14
N VAL A 109 -5.50 4.58 -21.94
CA VAL A 109 -6.36 5.56 -22.59
C VAL A 109 -6.32 6.91 -21.87
N GLU A 110 -6.43 6.91 -20.54
CA GLU A 110 -6.50 8.15 -19.76
C GLU A 110 -5.10 8.62 -19.37
N ARG A 111 -4.25 7.71 -18.88
CA ARG A 111 -2.94 8.07 -18.31
C ARG A 111 -1.79 7.99 -19.32
N LYS A 112 -1.97 7.34 -20.47
CA LYS A 112 -0.92 7.06 -21.48
C LYS A 112 0.35 6.45 -20.89
N GLN A 113 0.21 5.65 -19.83
CA GLN A 113 1.31 5.01 -19.12
C GLN A 113 1.28 3.49 -19.32
N LEU A 114 2.46 2.92 -19.57
CA LEU A 114 2.65 1.48 -19.63
C LEU A 114 3.03 0.96 -18.25
N ASN A 115 2.00 0.57 -17.49
CA ASN A 115 2.14 0.08 -16.12
C ASN A 115 1.95 -1.44 -16.05
N GLY A 116 2.24 -2.04 -14.90
CA GLY A 116 2.08 -3.48 -14.65
C GLY A 116 0.72 -4.08 -15.07
N PRO A 117 -0.43 -3.43 -14.81
CA PRO A 117 -1.75 -3.92 -15.24
C PRO A 117 -1.89 -4.05 -16.76
N VAL A 118 -1.26 -3.16 -17.54
CA VAL A 118 -1.31 -3.19 -19.01
C VAL A 118 -0.57 -4.42 -19.53
N ALA A 119 0.65 -4.64 -19.04
CA ALA A 119 1.46 -5.79 -19.44
C ALA A 119 0.77 -7.11 -19.11
N TYR A 120 0.21 -7.23 -17.89
CA TYR A 120 -0.54 -8.40 -17.47
C TYR A 120 -1.78 -8.63 -18.35
N SER A 121 -2.52 -7.57 -18.67
CA SER A 121 -3.74 -7.63 -19.48
C SER A 121 -3.47 -8.17 -20.89
N VAL A 122 -2.44 -7.65 -21.55
CA VAL A 122 -2.01 -8.09 -22.89
C VAL A 122 -1.55 -9.54 -22.86
N LEU A 123 -0.75 -9.91 -21.87
CA LEU A 123 -0.17 -11.24 -21.75
C LEU A 123 -1.24 -12.31 -21.51
N VAL A 124 -2.14 -12.11 -20.53
CA VAL A 124 -3.25 -13.05 -20.28
C VAL A 124 -4.24 -13.08 -21.44
N GLY A 125 -4.57 -11.92 -22.03
CA GLY A 125 -5.43 -11.83 -23.21
C GLY A 125 -4.86 -12.62 -24.40
N SER A 126 -3.55 -12.53 -24.63
CA SER A 126 -2.87 -13.26 -25.71
C SER A 126 -2.94 -14.78 -25.51
N PHE A 127 -2.77 -15.26 -24.28
CA PHE A 127 -2.87 -16.70 -23.97
C PHE A 127 -4.30 -17.24 -24.12
N LEU A 128 -5.31 -16.45 -23.76
CA LEU A 128 -6.70 -16.81 -23.98
C LEU A 128 -7.03 -16.90 -25.48
N LEU A 129 -6.57 -15.95 -26.29
CA LEU A 129 -6.81 -15.92 -27.73
C LEU A 129 -6.09 -17.05 -28.48
N THR A 130 -4.88 -17.41 -28.05
CA THR A 130 -4.08 -18.49 -28.65
C THR A 130 -4.42 -19.87 -28.10
N ASN A 131 -5.48 -20.01 -27.29
CA ASN A 131 -5.97 -21.27 -26.74
C ASN A 131 -5.00 -21.95 -25.72
N HIS A 132 -4.10 -21.17 -25.11
CA HIS A 132 -3.15 -21.63 -24.10
C HIS A 132 -3.70 -21.39 -22.68
N TYR A 133 -4.82 -22.04 -22.34
CA TYR A 133 -5.53 -21.83 -21.06
C TYR A 133 -4.70 -22.17 -19.82
N PHE A 134 -3.86 -23.20 -19.89
CA PHE A 134 -2.96 -23.58 -18.81
C PHE A 134 -2.01 -22.43 -18.44
N MET A 135 -1.41 -21.79 -19.44
CA MET A 135 -0.50 -20.66 -19.21
C MET A 135 -1.23 -19.45 -18.64
N ALA A 136 -2.42 -19.13 -19.18
CA ALA A 136 -3.25 -18.06 -18.64
C ALA A 136 -3.62 -18.29 -17.16
N ALA A 137 -4.01 -19.52 -16.80
CA ALA A 137 -4.35 -19.87 -15.44
C ALA A 137 -3.14 -19.88 -14.49
N LEU A 138 -1.98 -20.35 -14.96
CA LEU A 138 -0.73 -20.34 -14.20
C LEU A 138 -0.27 -18.92 -13.86
N ILE A 139 -0.22 -18.05 -14.87
CA ILE A 139 0.17 -16.64 -14.68
C ILE A 139 -0.81 -15.92 -13.76
N ASN A 140 -2.11 -16.17 -13.92
CA ASN A 140 -3.13 -15.62 -13.04
C ASN A 140 -2.95 -16.12 -11.60
N TRP A 141 -2.69 -17.40 -11.40
CA TRP A 141 -2.44 -17.95 -10.08
C TRP A 141 -1.18 -17.35 -9.42
N LEU A 142 -0.07 -17.24 -10.16
CA LEU A 142 1.16 -16.63 -9.66
C LEU A 142 0.98 -15.15 -9.30
N PHE A 143 0.20 -14.41 -10.08
CA PHE A 143 -0.10 -13.00 -9.80
C PHE A 143 -0.88 -12.83 -8.48
N TYR A 144 -1.91 -13.64 -8.27
CA TYR A 144 -2.68 -13.60 -7.01
C TYR A 144 -1.93 -14.20 -5.83
N LEU A 145 -1.06 -15.19 -6.07
CA LEU A 145 -0.12 -15.69 -5.06
C LEU A 145 0.82 -14.57 -4.61
N SER A 146 1.38 -13.80 -5.55
CA SER A 146 2.23 -12.64 -5.26
C SER A 146 1.49 -11.58 -4.44
N LYS A 147 0.24 -11.26 -4.80
CA LYS A 147 -0.60 -10.35 -3.99
C LYS A 147 -0.85 -10.86 -2.58
N ARG A 148 -1.09 -12.17 -2.43
CA ARG A 148 -1.29 -12.80 -1.12
C ARG A 148 -0.01 -12.73 -0.28
N PHE A 149 1.16 -13.00 -0.87
CA PHE A 149 2.44 -12.82 -0.19
C PHE A 149 2.66 -11.37 0.20
N LEU A 150 2.46 -10.42 -0.70
CA LEU A 150 2.61 -8.99 -0.42
C LEU A 150 1.75 -8.57 0.76
N PHE A 151 0.51 -9.06 0.84
CA PHE A 151 -0.38 -8.79 1.95
C PHE A 151 0.14 -9.34 3.28
N LEU A 152 0.60 -10.59 3.31
CA LEU A 152 1.17 -11.23 4.50
C LEU A 152 2.45 -10.54 4.98
N PHE A 153 3.31 -10.14 4.04
CA PHE A 153 4.55 -9.45 4.34
C PHE A 153 4.27 -8.03 4.86
N LYS A 154 3.28 -7.31 4.32
CA LYS A 154 2.96 -5.95 4.73
C LYS A 154 2.65 -5.86 6.23
N ASP A 155 1.84 -6.77 6.75
CA ASP A 155 1.49 -6.81 8.18
C ASP A 155 2.71 -7.14 9.06
N SER A 156 3.53 -8.09 8.62
CA SER A 156 4.75 -8.50 9.36
C SER A 156 5.81 -7.39 9.40
N PHE A 157 6.02 -6.68 8.28
CA PHE A 157 6.94 -5.54 8.22
C PHE A 157 6.44 -4.36 9.07
N GLN A 158 5.15 -4.04 9.01
CA GLN A 158 4.57 -2.98 9.84
C GLN A 158 4.74 -3.29 11.33
N LYS A 159 4.44 -4.51 11.76
CA LYS A 159 4.64 -4.94 13.16
C LYS A 159 6.10 -4.92 13.58
N GLY A 160 7.03 -5.32 12.70
CA GLY A 160 8.47 -5.29 12.97
C GLY A 160 9.03 -3.87 13.14
N LEU A 161 8.59 -2.92 12.29
CA LEU A 161 8.99 -1.51 12.38
C LEU A 161 8.43 -0.86 13.64
N ILE A 162 7.18 -1.16 14.01
CA ILE A 162 6.59 -0.68 15.24
C ILE A 162 7.29 -1.30 16.47
N GLY A 163 7.63 -2.59 16.42
CA GLY A 163 8.45 -3.23 17.45
C GLY A 163 9.81 -2.56 17.63
N PHE A 164 10.45 -2.11 16.54
CA PHE A 164 11.67 -1.33 16.61
C PHE A 164 11.45 0.06 17.23
N LEU A 165 10.33 0.72 16.94
CA LEU A 165 9.94 1.98 17.59
C LEU A 165 9.73 1.81 19.10
N VAL A 166 9.09 0.71 19.53
CA VAL A 166 8.88 0.39 20.95
C VAL A 166 10.18 0.02 21.66
N ALA A 167 11.08 -0.70 20.97
CA ALA A 167 12.37 -1.10 21.53
C ALA A 167 13.39 0.06 21.56
N THR A 168 13.17 1.11 20.78
CA THR A 168 14.00 2.32 20.80
C THR A 168 13.49 3.22 21.91
N GLU A 169 14.21 3.31 23.02
CA GLU A 169 13.88 4.30 24.03
C GLU A 169 14.12 5.73 23.47
N PRO A 170 13.21 6.69 23.72
CA PRO A 170 13.47 8.08 23.39
C PRO A 170 14.74 8.55 24.12
N PRO A 171 15.50 9.50 23.54
CA PRO A 171 16.72 9.98 24.17
C PRO A 171 16.40 10.60 25.54
N ASP A 172 17.22 10.29 26.55
CA ASP A 172 17.01 10.78 27.92
C ASP A 172 17.09 12.31 28.03
N SER A 173 17.89 12.93 27.15
CA SER A 173 18.17 14.36 27.15
C SER A 173 17.97 15.03 25.79
N VAL A 174 17.62 16.31 25.84
CA VAL A 174 17.41 17.20 24.70
C VAL A 174 18.02 18.57 24.94
N TRP A 175 18.38 19.26 23.86
CA TRP A 175 18.81 20.65 23.93
C TRP A 175 17.60 21.56 23.91
N LEU A 176 17.28 22.16 25.05
CA LEU A 176 16.23 23.17 25.22
C LEU A 176 16.84 24.55 25.01
N LEU A 177 16.21 25.36 24.15
CA LEU A 177 16.58 26.76 23.97
C LEU A 177 15.86 27.61 25.03
N LYS A 178 16.62 28.12 25.99
CA LYS A 178 16.10 29.01 27.05
C LYS A 178 16.89 30.31 27.07
N ASP A 179 16.19 31.43 26.95
CA ASP A 179 16.78 32.78 26.92
C ASP A 179 17.92 32.94 25.89
N GLY A 180 17.80 32.24 24.74
CA GLY A 180 18.80 32.26 23.67
C GLY A 180 20.01 31.35 23.88
N VAL A 181 20.03 30.54 24.95
CA VAL A 181 21.09 29.59 25.26
C VAL A 181 20.55 28.16 25.19
N GLU A 182 21.30 27.27 24.55
CA GLU A 182 21.00 25.84 24.51
C GLU A 182 21.44 25.18 25.82
N ILE A 183 20.49 24.61 26.56
CA ILE A 183 20.74 23.86 27.79
C ILE A 183 20.28 22.41 27.63
N GLU A 184 21.05 21.48 28.18
CA GLU A 184 20.63 20.08 28.21
C GLU A 184 19.54 19.89 29.27
N ALA A 185 18.39 19.37 28.87
CA ALA A 185 17.23 19.12 29.72
C ALA A 185 16.71 17.70 29.48
N SER A 186 16.10 17.10 30.51
CA SER A 186 15.46 15.79 30.35
C SER A 186 14.19 15.92 29.50
N VAL A 187 13.90 14.92 28.66
CA VAL A 187 12.66 14.87 27.87
C VAL A 187 11.40 14.96 28.74
N ASP A 188 11.44 14.37 29.95
CA ASP A 188 10.31 14.39 30.89
C ASP A 188 10.04 15.78 31.49
N SER A 189 11.03 16.68 31.43
CA SER A 189 10.91 18.05 31.97
C SER A 189 10.33 19.06 30.97
N LEU A 190 10.10 18.63 29.72
CA LEU A 190 9.58 19.47 28.65
C LEU A 190 8.13 19.89 28.89
N LYS A 191 7.80 21.09 28.41
CA LYS A 191 6.45 21.65 28.44
C LYS A 191 5.99 22.03 27.03
N ALA A 192 4.68 22.05 26.84
CA ALA A 192 4.10 22.56 25.61
C ALA A 192 4.53 24.02 25.37
N GLY A 193 5.06 24.29 24.18
CA GLY A 193 5.55 25.62 23.79
C GLY A 193 7.05 25.83 23.98
N ASP A 194 7.75 24.93 24.67
CA ASP A 194 9.22 24.93 24.74
C ASP A 194 9.83 24.80 23.34
N ILE A 195 11.02 25.37 23.13
CA ILE A 195 11.75 25.27 21.87
C ILE A 195 12.95 24.38 22.09
N ILE A 196 13.02 23.27 21.38
CA ILE A 196 14.18 22.37 21.40
C ILE A 196 15.00 22.48 20.12
N VAL A 197 16.29 22.18 20.21
CA VAL A 197 17.23 22.18 19.10
C VAL A 197 17.58 20.75 18.73
N VAL A 198 17.44 20.41 17.45
CA VAL A 198 17.82 19.09 16.94
C VAL A 198 18.77 19.25 15.76
N ASN A 199 19.94 18.62 15.90
CA ASN A 199 21.01 18.63 14.92
C ASN A 199 21.00 17.36 14.05
N ALA A 200 21.69 17.42 12.92
CA ALA A 200 21.94 16.26 12.07
C ALA A 200 22.52 15.07 12.85
N GLY A 201 22.06 13.87 12.50
CA GLY A 201 22.42 12.61 13.16
C GLY A 201 21.66 12.34 14.46
N LYS A 202 20.69 13.20 14.84
CA LYS A 202 19.88 13.00 16.05
C LYS A 202 18.42 12.67 15.69
N MET A 203 17.80 11.89 16.58
CA MET A 203 16.37 11.60 16.53
C MET A 203 15.58 12.78 17.11
N ILE A 204 14.42 13.05 16.53
CA ILE A 204 13.44 14.01 17.03
C ILE A 204 12.62 13.31 18.14
N PRO A 205 12.63 13.81 19.39
CA PRO A 205 11.95 13.15 20.51
C PRO A 205 10.51 13.62 20.76
N VAL A 206 10.06 14.66 20.04
CA VAL A 206 8.76 15.33 20.27
C VAL A 206 8.00 15.51 18.97
N ASP A 207 6.67 15.60 19.07
CA ASP A 207 5.86 16.15 17.99
C ASP A 207 5.77 17.67 18.13
N GLY A 208 5.88 18.38 17.02
CA GLY A 208 5.92 19.84 17.06
C GLY A 208 5.97 20.50 15.69
N PHE A 209 6.28 21.80 15.70
CA PHE A 209 6.46 22.58 14.48
C PHE A 209 7.86 23.20 14.46
N ILE A 210 8.48 23.21 13.30
CA ILE A 210 9.77 23.89 13.11
C ILE A 210 9.52 25.40 13.22
N THR A 211 10.19 26.06 14.16
CA THR A 211 10.17 27.52 14.28
C THR A 211 11.26 28.14 13.41
N GLU A 212 12.44 27.52 13.37
CA GLU A 212 13.61 28.02 12.64
C GLU A 212 14.45 26.88 12.09
N GLY A 213 15.26 27.18 11.07
CA GLY A 213 16.16 26.23 10.44
C GLY A 213 15.56 25.45 9.27
N THR A 214 16.36 24.53 8.74
CA THR A 214 15.99 23.64 7.63
C THR A 214 16.74 22.33 7.81
N ALA A 215 16.03 21.22 7.63
CA ALA A 215 16.61 19.89 7.75
C ALA A 215 16.03 18.90 6.74
N LEU A 216 16.84 17.92 6.37
CA LEU A 216 16.39 16.71 5.71
C LEU A 216 16.00 15.69 6.78
N ILE A 217 14.73 15.27 6.80
CA ILE A 217 14.18 14.42 7.85
C ILE A 217 13.74 13.07 7.25
N ASP A 218 14.22 11.99 7.85
CA ASP A 218 13.80 10.64 7.56
C ASP A 218 12.59 10.23 8.42
N GLN A 219 11.49 9.88 7.74
CA GLN A 219 10.23 9.46 8.36
C GLN A 219 9.85 8.02 8.01
N THR A 220 10.77 7.24 7.44
CA THR A 220 10.55 5.84 7.04
C THR A 220 10.11 4.97 8.21
N LEU A 221 10.78 5.09 9.36
CA LEU A 221 10.47 4.32 10.56
C LEU A 221 9.05 4.53 11.08
N LEU A 222 8.52 5.76 10.95
CA LEU A 222 7.19 6.12 11.44
C LEU A 222 6.09 5.76 10.44
N THR A 223 6.34 5.94 9.14
CA THR A 223 5.35 5.70 8.07
C THR A 223 5.25 4.23 7.68
N GLY A 224 6.30 3.44 7.93
CA GLY A 224 6.33 2.03 7.56
C GLY A 224 6.49 1.78 6.06
N GLU A 225 6.68 2.84 5.27
CA GLU A 225 6.89 2.78 3.84
C GLU A 225 8.38 2.94 3.55
N ALA A 226 9.05 1.81 3.26
CA ALA A 226 10.48 1.75 2.93
C ALA A 226 10.84 2.58 1.68
N ASP A 227 9.85 2.97 0.87
CA ASP A 227 10.01 3.82 -0.31
C ASP A 227 9.89 5.33 0.00
N SER A 228 9.66 5.73 1.27
CA SER A 228 9.58 7.16 1.61
C SER A 228 10.97 7.80 1.56
N SER A 229 11.23 8.55 0.49
CA SER A 229 12.45 9.36 0.38
C SER A 229 12.48 10.42 1.50
N PRO A 230 13.67 10.74 2.05
CA PRO A 230 13.80 11.78 3.07
C PRO A 230 13.20 13.10 2.60
N LEU A 231 12.49 13.79 3.51
CA LEU A 231 11.76 15.01 3.20
C LEU A 231 12.51 16.24 3.73
N GLU A 232 12.76 17.22 2.87
CA GLU A 232 13.29 18.52 3.30
C GLU A 232 12.17 19.33 3.97
N LYS A 233 12.37 19.73 5.22
CA LYS A 233 11.43 20.55 6.00
C LYS A 233 12.07 21.85 6.46
N LYS A 234 11.25 22.90 6.49
CA LYS A 234 11.61 24.27 6.87
C LYS A 234 10.67 24.80 7.94
N ALA A 235 10.94 26.01 8.44
CA ALA A 235 10.08 26.72 9.37
C ALA A 235 8.59 26.68 8.96
N GLY A 236 7.72 26.42 9.93
CA GLY A 236 6.28 26.22 9.75
C GLY A 236 5.86 24.76 9.50
N ALA A 237 6.78 23.86 9.13
CA ALA A 237 6.45 22.47 8.88
C ALA A 237 6.28 21.66 10.18
N HIS A 238 5.37 20.68 10.16
CA HIS A 238 5.17 19.75 11.26
C HIS A 238 6.23 18.64 11.26
N VAL A 239 6.71 18.28 12.45
CA VAL A 239 7.67 17.20 12.70
C VAL A 239 7.09 16.22 13.71
N PHE A 240 7.53 14.97 13.60
CA PHE A 240 7.02 13.88 14.42
C PHE A 240 8.15 13.29 15.25
N ALA A 241 7.83 12.84 16.46
CA ALA A 241 8.73 12.05 17.27
C ALA A 241 9.14 10.76 16.53
N PHE A 242 10.29 10.19 16.91
CA PHE A 242 10.85 8.99 16.30
C PHE A 242 11.20 9.11 14.81
N THR A 243 11.46 10.34 14.35
CA THR A 243 12.03 10.63 13.03
C THR A 243 13.48 11.11 13.16
N TYR A 244 14.30 10.92 12.13
CA TYR A 244 15.73 11.25 12.19
C TYR A 244 16.07 12.47 11.35
N VAL A 245 16.86 13.37 11.91
CA VAL A 245 17.45 14.49 11.16
C VAL A 245 18.69 13.96 10.44
N LEU A 246 18.64 13.83 9.12
CA LEU A 246 19.76 13.37 8.31
C LEU A 246 20.79 14.48 8.07
N SER A 247 20.32 15.70 7.83
CA SER A 247 21.18 16.87 7.62
C SER A 247 20.47 18.15 8.06
N GLY A 248 21.26 19.18 8.40
CA GLY A 248 20.77 20.47 8.86
C GLY A 248 20.56 20.57 10.38
N GLN A 249 19.95 21.67 10.79
CA GLN A 249 19.61 21.99 12.17
C GLN A 249 18.24 22.65 12.19
N ILE A 250 17.40 22.24 13.14
CA ILE A 250 16.04 22.75 13.29
C ILE A 250 15.73 23.07 14.75
N TYR A 251 14.95 24.13 14.93
CA TYR A 251 14.37 24.53 16.20
C TYR A 251 12.90 24.13 16.18
N ILE A 252 12.46 23.38 17.17
CA ILE A 252 11.15 22.74 17.19
C ILE A 252 10.38 23.25 18.41
N LYS A 253 9.21 23.85 18.17
CA LYS A 253 8.26 24.16 19.24
C LYS A 253 7.49 22.90 19.63
N VAL A 254 7.68 22.47 20.88
CA VAL A 254 7.09 21.27 21.46
C VAL A 254 5.56 21.40 21.49
N LYS A 255 4.87 20.40 20.93
CA LYS A 255 3.41 20.25 21.03
C LYS A 255 3.03 19.05 21.90
N LYS A 256 3.69 17.90 21.68
CA LYS A 256 3.49 16.66 22.44
C LYS A 256 4.82 15.94 22.63
N TRP A 257 4.96 15.24 23.75
CA TRP A 257 6.16 14.47 24.11
C TRP A 257 5.77 13.17 24.82
N GLY A 258 6.73 12.24 24.93
CA GLY A 258 6.52 10.94 25.57
C GLY A 258 5.38 10.12 24.95
N THR A 259 4.49 9.60 25.81
CA THR A 259 3.38 8.72 25.42
C THR A 259 2.26 9.43 24.64
N GLU A 260 2.24 10.75 24.62
CA GLU A 260 1.25 11.52 23.87
C GLU A 260 1.61 11.70 22.40
N THR A 261 2.86 11.39 22.03
CA THR A 261 3.37 11.51 20.65
C THR A 261 2.59 10.59 19.70
N TYR A 262 2.55 10.99 18.44
CA TYR A 262 1.93 10.20 17.38
C TYR A 262 2.57 8.81 17.28
N ALA A 263 3.90 8.74 17.35
CA ALA A 263 4.65 7.49 17.35
C ALA A 263 4.24 6.56 18.51
N ALA A 264 4.15 7.08 19.73
CA ALA A 264 3.73 6.29 20.89
C ALA A 264 2.28 5.78 20.78
N LYS A 265 1.37 6.58 20.21
CA LYS A 265 -0.02 6.15 19.96
C LYS A 265 -0.12 5.09 18.87
N MET A 266 0.67 5.21 17.80
CA MET A 266 0.77 4.17 16.78
C MET A 266 1.32 2.88 17.38
N ALA A 267 2.39 2.97 18.17
CA ALA A 267 2.95 1.82 18.86
C ALA A 267 1.92 1.08 19.74
N ALA A 268 1.15 1.81 20.54
CA ALA A 268 0.11 1.24 21.40
C ALA A 268 -1.10 0.64 20.65
N MET A 269 -1.36 1.04 19.40
CA MET A 269 -2.47 0.50 18.60
C MET A 269 -2.13 -0.86 17.98
N TYR A 270 -0.85 -1.09 17.67
CA TYR A 270 -0.39 -2.30 16.97
C TYR A 270 0.27 -3.34 17.89
N SER A 271 0.48 -3.00 19.17
CA SER A 271 0.86 -3.94 20.24
C SER A 271 -0.33 -4.76 20.72
#